data_AF-A0A0H2TYX9-F1
#
_entry.id   AF-A0A0H2TYX9-F1
#
_cell.length_a   1.000
_cell.length_b   1.000
_cell.length_c   1.000
_cell.angle_alpha   90.00
_cell.angle_beta   90.00
_cell.angle_gamma   90.00
#
_symmetry.space_group_name_H-M   'P 1'
#
loop_
_entity.id
_entity.type
_entity.pdbx_description
1 polymer ?
#
loop_
_entity_poly.entity_id
_entity_poly.type
_entity_poly.pdbx_seq_one_letter_code
_entity_poly.pdbx_strand_id
1 'polypeptide(L)'
;MAQPTFSTPVASVPTGPDPMGVPGESVTSNQQQLAILDMLFPGFSILSTTIQRYTGIDLNLYIPVMILVGGSLFAWQYFSEYSYRKLDSYFMSRCSLRTDDEAYNYVMAWIAKQKFSLRSRRFIANTNTDSRSWFTWKWRDDEDEDNEYEGDEATRKPLSYTPDFGSHYFFYRGRLLTFHRSQNREQFGYSRDKEEISISCFGRDPTVLKELLIEARDLYLKRDEHKTSIYRGTTKGASAEPSWQRCMARTSRPFSTVILNEKVKKDLIDDVTDYLDPATRRWYSNRGIPYRRGYLLHGPPGTGKSSLSLALAGFFKMRIYIVSLSSITANEETLATLFAELPRRCVVLLE
;
A
#
# COMPACT_ATOMS: atom_id res chain seq x y z
N MET A 1 41.37 -120.37 37.79
CA MET A 1 40.15 -120.10 36.99
C MET A 1 40.34 -118.78 36.26
N ALA A 2 39.98 -118.74 34.97
CA ALA A 2 39.68 -117.58 34.10
C ALA A 2 40.40 -116.21 34.26
N GLN A 3 40.93 -115.71 33.13
CA GLN A 3 41.05 -114.26 32.77
C GLN A 3 39.62 -113.65 32.54
N PRO A 4 39.35 -112.42 32.01
CA PRO A 4 40.20 -111.28 31.53
C PRO A 4 39.69 -109.89 32.07
N THR A 5 39.97 -108.66 31.56
CA THR A 5 41.18 -107.90 31.09
C THR A 5 40.81 -106.39 30.95
N PHE A 6 41.80 -105.47 31.00
CA PHE A 6 41.76 -104.07 30.49
C PHE A 6 40.82 -103.05 31.22
N SER A 7 41.03 -101.72 31.20
CA SER A 7 41.93 -100.83 30.41
C SER A 7 42.41 -99.58 31.20
N THR A 8 43.46 -98.93 30.69
CA THR A 8 44.01 -97.64 31.16
C THR A 8 43.37 -96.43 30.46
N PRO A 9 43.36 -95.22 31.08
CA PRO A 9 43.20 -93.96 30.35
C PRO A 9 44.56 -93.46 29.81
N VAL A 10 44.62 -93.17 28.51
CA VAL A 10 45.69 -92.39 27.88
C VAL A 10 45.03 -91.21 27.19
N ALA A 11 45.46 -89.98 27.52
CA ALA A 11 45.01 -88.77 26.85
C ALA A 11 46.12 -88.23 25.94
N SER A 12 45.78 -87.92 24.70
CA SER A 12 46.70 -87.56 23.62
C SER A 12 46.78 -86.06 23.34
N VAL A 13 48.00 -85.59 23.08
CA VAL A 13 48.37 -84.36 22.33
C VAL A 13 47.74 -84.46 20.91
N PRO A 14 47.22 -83.39 20.22
CA PRO A 14 48.10 -82.31 19.69
C PRO A 14 47.50 -80.93 19.31
N THR A 15 48.39 -80.10 18.72
CA THR A 15 48.19 -78.91 17.85
C THR A 15 47.69 -77.57 18.45
N GLY A 16 48.33 -76.46 18.02
CA GLY A 16 48.02 -75.08 18.45
C GLY A 16 47.05 -74.33 17.53
N PRO A 17 46.85 -73.01 17.72
CA PRO A 17 47.28 -72.06 16.68
C PRO A 17 47.72 -70.63 17.14
N ASP A 18 48.47 -69.98 16.25
CA ASP A 18 48.51 -68.56 15.83
C ASP A 18 48.54 -67.33 16.79
N PRO A 19 49.26 -66.25 16.40
CA PRO A 19 49.32 -64.99 17.15
C PRO A 19 48.17 -64.01 16.80
N MET A 20 47.59 -63.36 17.81
CA MET A 20 46.59 -62.30 17.62
C MET A 20 47.18 -60.93 17.28
N GLY A 21 46.54 -60.22 16.35
CA GLY A 21 46.67 -58.77 16.20
C GLY A 21 45.88 -58.20 15.01
N VAL A 22 44.74 -57.54 15.28
CA VAL A 22 44.01 -56.73 14.27
C VAL A 22 43.33 -55.53 14.94
N PRO A 23 43.58 -54.28 14.50
CA PRO A 23 42.77 -53.11 14.83
C PRO A 23 41.75 -52.83 13.70
N GLY A 24 40.44 -53.01 13.96
CA GLY A 24 39.42 -53.05 12.91
C GLY A 24 38.34 -51.95 12.91
N GLU A 25 38.07 -51.26 14.02
CA GLU A 25 36.80 -50.53 14.20
C GLU A 25 36.80 -49.05 13.77
N SER A 26 37.96 -48.41 13.58
CA SER A 26 38.04 -46.97 13.23
C SER A 26 38.09 -46.67 11.72
N VAL A 27 38.32 -47.68 10.89
CA VAL A 27 38.47 -47.52 9.42
C VAL A 27 37.11 -47.59 8.71
N THR A 28 36.20 -48.44 9.19
CA THR A 28 34.91 -48.72 8.57
C THR A 28 33.95 -47.52 8.60
N SER A 29 33.91 -46.76 9.69
CA SER A 29 33.08 -45.55 9.82
C SER A 29 33.50 -44.44 8.85
N ASN A 30 34.80 -44.21 8.70
CA ASN A 30 35.34 -43.24 7.74
C ASN A 30 35.05 -43.63 6.29
N GLN A 31 35.17 -44.92 5.93
CA GLN A 31 34.82 -45.41 4.59
C GLN A 31 33.33 -45.26 4.27
N GLN A 32 32.45 -45.47 5.25
CA GLN A 32 31.00 -45.23 5.08
C GLN A 32 30.67 -43.75 4.88
N GLN A 33 31.32 -42.83 5.63
CA GLN A 33 31.16 -41.39 5.40
C GLN A 33 31.66 -40.96 4.01
N LEU A 34 32.82 -41.45 3.58
CA LEU A 34 33.38 -41.16 2.26
C LEU A 34 32.41 -41.57 1.12
N ALA A 35 31.81 -42.75 1.22
CA ALA A 35 30.84 -43.23 0.22
C ALA A 35 29.56 -42.37 0.15
N ILE A 36 29.07 -41.87 1.29
CA ILE A 36 27.88 -41.00 1.35
C ILE A 36 28.19 -39.62 0.75
N LEU A 37 29.40 -39.08 0.96
CA LEU A 37 29.78 -37.79 0.38
C LEU A 37 30.12 -37.87 -1.12
N ASP A 38 30.72 -38.97 -1.61
CA ASP A 38 30.92 -39.18 -3.06
C ASP A 38 29.59 -39.35 -3.83
N MET A 39 28.54 -39.85 -3.16
CA MET A 39 27.17 -39.91 -3.72
C MET A 39 26.53 -38.52 -3.87
N LEU A 40 26.86 -37.57 -2.99
CA LEU A 40 26.40 -36.17 -3.05
C LEU A 40 27.25 -35.30 -3.99
N PHE A 41 28.55 -35.58 -4.08
CA PHE A 41 29.52 -34.85 -4.90
C PHE A 41 30.51 -35.82 -5.56
N PRO A 42 30.32 -36.19 -6.85
CA PRO A 42 31.19 -37.17 -7.51
C PRO A 42 32.67 -36.71 -7.58
N GLY A 43 33.59 -37.54 -7.08
CA GLY A 43 35.03 -37.26 -7.04
C GLY A 43 35.51 -36.64 -5.72
N PHE A 44 34.65 -36.59 -4.69
CA PHE A 44 34.93 -35.97 -3.40
C PHE A 44 36.11 -36.63 -2.67
N SER A 45 36.23 -37.95 -2.74
CA SER A 45 37.32 -38.73 -2.11
C SER A 45 38.72 -38.36 -2.62
N ILE A 46 38.83 -37.96 -3.89
CA ILE A 46 40.09 -37.54 -4.53
C ILE A 46 40.43 -36.09 -4.15
N LEU A 47 39.42 -35.22 -4.08
CA LEU A 47 39.57 -33.82 -3.65
C LEU A 47 39.90 -33.69 -2.17
N SER A 48 39.23 -34.45 -1.29
CA SER A 48 39.48 -34.39 0.15
C SER A 48 40.90 -34.81 0.49
N THR A 49 41.40 -35.89 -0.11
CA THR A 49 42.76 -36.41 0.14
C THR A 49 43.87 -35.53 -0.43
N THR A 50 43.65 -34.87 -1.57
CA THR A 50 44.63 -33.92 -2.14
C THR A 50 44.70 -32.61 -1.35
N ILE A 51 43.57 -32.05 -0.91
CA ILE A 51 43.56 -30.81 -0.13
C ILE A 51 44.08 -31.06 1.30
N GLN A 52 43.72 -32.18 1.94
CA GLN A 52 44.24 -32.58 3.26
C GLN A 52 45.77 -32.66 3.27
N ARG A 53 46.39 -33.19 2.20
CA ARG A 53 47.86 -33.22 2.02
C ARG A 53 48.51 -31.82 1.92
N TYR A 54 47.77 -30.81 1.47
CA TYR A 54 48.32 -29.46 1.21
C TYR A 54 48.05 -28.48 2.35
N THR A 55 46.96 -28.66 3.11
CA THR A 55 46.53 -27.72 4.16
C THR A 55 46.54 -28.30 5.58
N GLY A 56 46.64 -29.63 5.74
CA GLY A 56 46.56 -30.29 7.06
C GLY A 56 45.19 -30.23 7.72
N ILE A 57 44.13 -29.85 7.00
CA ILE A 57 42.76 -29.72 7.52
C ILE A 57 41.94 -30.96 7.14
N ASP A 58 41.39 -31.64 8.15
CA ASP A 58 40.55 -32.83 7.98
C ASP A 58 39.14 -32.48 7.47
N LEU A 59 39.03 -32.28 6.16
CA LEU A 59 37.79 -31.94 5.44
C LEU A 59 36.63 -32.92 5.70
N ASN A 60 36.92 -34.17 6.05
CA ASN A 60 35.92 -35.17 6.41
C ASN A 60 35.11 -34.80 7.67
N LEU A 61 35.68 -34.01 8.59
CA LEU A 61 34.95 -33.50 9.76
C LEU A 61 34.16 -32.24 9.43
N TYR A 62 34.77 -31.30 8.70
CA TYR A 62 34.19 -29.98 8.45
C TYR A 62 33.03 -29.99 7.44
N ILE A 63 33.10 -30.84 6.40
CA ILE A 63 32.12 -30.81 5.32
C ILE A 63 30.74 -31.35 5.73
N PRO A 64 30.61 -32.47 6.47
CA PRO A 64 29.32 -32.87 7.06
C PRO A 64 28.73 -31.80 7.97
N VAL A 65 29.55 -31.11 8.78
CA VAL A 65 29.10 -30.01 9.64
C VAL A 65 28.60 -28.82 8.82
N MET A 66 29.31 -28.43 7.75
CA MET A 66 28.87 -27.36 6.84
C MET A 66 27.57 -27.72 6.10
N ILE A 67 27.38 -28.98 5.69
CA ILE A 67 26.13 -29.47 5.09
C ILE A 67 24.99 -29.41 6.13
N LEU A 68 25.24 -29.80 7.38
CA LEU A 68 24.24 -29.79 8.45
C LEU A 68 23.84 -28.35 8.83
N VAL A 69 24.80 -27.42 8.91
CA VAL A 69 24.54 -25.99 9.12
C VAL A 69 23.79 -25.38 7.94
N GLY A 70 24.21 -25.65 6.71
CA GLY A 70 23.52 -25.17 5.49
C GLY A 70 22.10 -25.70 5.38
N GLY A 71 21.89 -26.99 5.64
CA GLY A 71 20.58 -27.64 5.70
C GLY A 71 19.71 -27.06 6.82
N SER A 72 20.28 -26.75 7.98
CA SER A 72 19.57 -26.11 9.10
C SER A 72 19.16 -24.68 8.78
N LEU A 73 20.02 -23.90 8.11
CA LEU A 73 19.69 -22.54 7.66
C LEU A 73 18.58 -22.56 6.59
N PHE A 74 18.64 -23.48 5.63
CA PHE A 74 17.62 -23.66 4.61
C PHE A 74 16.27 -24.11 5.21
N ALA A 75 16.30 -25.10 6.10
CA ALA A 75 15.12 -25.56 6.83
C ALA A 75 14.52 -24.45 7.71
N TRP A 76 15.35 -23.65 8.37
CA TRP A 76 14.92 -22.50 9.16
C TRP A 76 14.28 -21.41 8.29
N GLN A 77 14.86 -21.08 7.13
CA GLN A 77 14.26 -20.14 6.18
C GLN A 77 12.87 -20.64 5.76
N TYR A 78 12.76 -21.88 5.29
CA TYR A 78 11.49 -22.50 4.88
C TYR A 78 10.47 -22.53 6.02
N PHE A 79 10.88 -22.93 7.23
CA PHE A 79 10.02 -22.98 8.41
C PHE A 79 9.54 -21.58 8.83
N SER A 80 10.42 -20.58 8.77
CA SER A 80 10.08 -19.19 9.12
C SER A 80 9.07 -18.60 8.14
N GLU A 81 9.23 -18.82 6.83
CA GLU A 81 8.26 -18.40 5.82
C GLU A 81 6.92 -19.14 5.97
N TYR A 82 6.95 -20.46 6.17
CA TYR A 82 5.74 -21.26 6.38
C TYR A 82 4.98 -20.78 7.62
N SER A 83 5.70 -20.58 8.74
CA SER A 83 5.13 -20.10 9.99
C SER A 83 4.56 -18.69 9.85
N TYR A 84 5.27 -17.78 9.17
CA TYR A 84 4.77 -16.44 8.89
C TYR A 84 3.50 -16.47 8.04
N ARG A 85 3.46 -17.27 6.97
CA ARG A 85 2.25 -17.46 6.14
C ARG A 85 1.07 -18.02 6.94
N LYS A 86 1.31 -18.94 7.89
CA LYS A 86 0.26 -19.46 8.80
C LYS A 86 -0.17 -18.43 9.86
N LEU A 87 0.74 -17.62 10.39
CA LEU A 87 0.39 -16.53 11.31
C LEU A 87 -0.45 -15.45 10.60
N ASP A 88 -0.03 -14.99 9.42
CA ASP A 88 -0.73 -13.98 8.62
C ASP A 88 -2.15 -14.45 8.21
N SER A 89 -2.33 -15.74 7.89
CA SER A 89 -3.62 -16.28 7.45
C SER A 89 -4.61 -16.67 8.57
N TYR A 90 -4.15 -17.09 9.77
CA TYR A 90 -5.03 -17.59 10.84
C TYR A 90 -5.07 -16.72 12.12
N PHE A 91 -4.07 -15.84 12.31
CA PHE A 91 -3.87 -15.07 13.54
C PHE A 91 -3.76 -13.56 13.32
N MET A 92 -3.68 -13.09 12.08
CA MET A 92 -3.68 -11.65 11.76
C MET A 92 -4.95 -11.25 11.00
N SER A 93 -5.42 -10.04 11.29
CA SER A 93 -6.44 -9.37 10.48
C SER A 93 -5.72 -8.48 9.47
N ARG A 94 -6.15 -8.46 8.20
CA ARG A 94 -5.51 -7.66 7.13
C ARG A 94 -6.54 -6.81 6.39
N CYS A 95 -6.19 -5.55 6.12
CA CYS A 95 -6.91 -4.64 5.25
C CYS A 95 -6.00 -4.30 4.06
N SER A 96 -6.44 -4.57 2.83
CA SER A 96 -5.79 -4.10 1.60
C SER A 96 -6.49 -2.86 1.05
N LEU A 97 -5.70 -1.97 0.46
CA LEU A 97 -6.12 -0.68 -0.10
C LEU A 97 -5.52 -0.55 -1.50
N ARG A 98 -6.40 -0.32 -2.49
CA ARG A 98 -6.04 -0.11 -3.89
C ARG A 98 -5.74 1.35 -4.15
N THR A 99 -4.77 1.65 -5.03
CA THR A 99 -4.42 3.02 -5.49
C THR A 99 -5.55 3.79 -6.16
N ASP A 100 -6.58 3.08 -6.62
CA ASP A 100 -7.74 3.63 -7.32
C ASP A 100 -8.77 4.27 -6.37
N ASP A 101 -8.67 4.00 -5.06
CA ASP A 101 -9.64 4.42 -4.03
C ASP A 101 -9.17 5.70 -3.29
N GLU A 102 -10.10 6.59 -2.91
CA GLU A 102 -9.80 7.73 -2.03
C GLU A 102 -9.22 7.27 -0.67
N ALA A 103 -9.59 6.08 -0.19
CA ALA A 103 -9.11 5.49 1.08
C ALA A 103 -7.57 5.33 1.12
N TYR A 104 -6.93 5.11 -0.03
CA TYR A 104 -5.47 5.09 -0.16
C TYR A 104 -4.84 6.43 0.27
N ASN A 105 -5.45 7.53 -0.16
CA ASN A 105 -4.96 8.89 0.12
C ASN A 105 -5.06 9.23 1.60
N TYR A 106 -6.18 8.85 2.23
CA TYR A 106 -6.41 9.09 3.66
C TYR A 106 -5.33 8.40 4.50
N VAL A 107 -5.06 7.12 4.21
CA VAL A 107 -4.05 6.33 4.92
C VAL A 107 -2.64 6.81 4.64
N MET A 108 -2.29 7.13 3.39
CA MET A 108 -0.96 7.65 3.07
C MET A 108 -0.68 9.01 3.72
N ALA A 109 -1.68 9.90 3.78
CA ALA A 109 -1.56 11.18 4.49
C ALA A 109 -1.45 11.02 6.02
N TRP A 110 -2.07 9.99 6.60
CA TRP A 110 -1.93 9.63 8.02
C TRP A 110 -0.53 9.06 8.31
N ILE A 111 -0.08 8.11 7.50
CA ILE A 111 1.24 7.46 7.63
C ILE A 111 2.38 8.46 7.51
N ALA A 112 2.31 9.40 6.56
CA ALA A 112 3.34 10.42 6.37
C ALA A 112 3.59 11.28 7.62
N LYS A 113 2.57 11.48 8.46
CA LYS A 113 2.67 12.23 9.72
C LYS A 113 3.16 11.38 10.90
N GLN A 114 3.17 10.04 10.76
CA GLN A 114 3.40 9.15 11.88
C GLN A 114 4.89 9.02 12.21
N LYS A 115 5.22 8.92 13.51
CA LYS A 115 6.60 8.92 14.02
C LYS A 115 7.51 7.83 13.42
N PHE A 116 6.96 6.70 12.96
CA PHE A 116 7.75 5.64 12.32
C PHE A 116 8.16 6.02 10.89
N SER A 117 7.30 6.70 10.13
CA SER A 117 7.61 7.18 8.78
C SER A 117 8.73 8.22 8.83
N LEU A 118 8.58 9.23 9.70
CA LEU A 118 9.55 10.31 9.87
C LEU A 118 10.92 9.85 10.41
N ARG A 119 10.98 8.70 11.08
CA ARG A 119 12.24 8.08 11.57
C ARG A 119 12.78 6.99 10.63
N SER A 120 12.10 6.67 9.54
CA SER A 120 12.54 5.62 8.62
C SER A 120 13.83 6.04 7.90
N ARG A 121 14.80 5.13 7.85
CA ARG A 121 16.03 5.30 7.05
C ARG A 121 15.82 5.09 5.56
N ARG A 122 14.68 4.49 5.16
CA ARG A 122 14.26 4.30 3.77
C ARG A 122 12.90 4.95 3.58
N PHE A 123 12.88 6.00 2.75
CA PHE A 123 11.69 6.80 2.51
C PHE A 123 11.61 7.23 1.05
N ILE A 124 10.40 7.44 0.57
CA ILE A 124 10.07 8.03 -0.72
C ILE A 124 9.56 9.45 -0.44
N ALA A 125 10.27 10.44 -0.98
CA ALA A 125 9.85 11.83 -0.96
C ALA A 125 8.86 12.10 -2.11
N ASN A 126 7.66 12.60 -1.80
CA ASN A 126 6.67 13.01 -2.78
C ASN A 126 6.27 14.48 -2.58
N THR A 127 6.10 15.22 -3.67
CA THR A 127 5.56 16.61 -3.64
C THR A 127 4.04 16.66 -3.46
N ASN A 128 3.34 15.55 -3.69
CA ASN A 128 1.95 15.35 -3.29
C ASN A 128 1.76 13.90 -2.82
N THR A 129 0.97 13.70 -1.77
CA THR A 129 0.67 12.36 -1.20
C THR A 129 -0.67 11.81 -1.69
N ASP A 130 -1.52 12.66 -2.27
CA ASP A 130 -2.73 12.21 -2.97
C ASP A 130 -2.32 11.34 -4.19
N SER A 131 -3.16 10.36 -4.55
CA SER A 131 -2.87 9.28 -5.51
C SER A 131 -2.25 9.80 -6.80
N ARG A 132 -1.27 9.04 -7.31
CA ARG A 132 -0.36 9.42 -8.42
C ARG A 132 -1.03 9.58 -9.78
N SER A 133 -2.34 9.85 -9.86
CA SER A 133 -3.05 10.19 -11.09
C SER A 133 -2.38 11.35 -11.84
N TRP A 134 -1.55 11.01 -12.82
CA TRP A 134 -0.76 11.95 -13.64
C TRP A 134 -1.59 13.02 -14.35
N PHE A 135 -2.89 12.76 -14.52
CA PHE A 135 -3.81 13.67 -15.17
C PHE A 135 -4.21 14.87 -14.29
N THR A 136 -4.20 14.77 -12.96
CA THR A 136 -4.55 15.92 -12.08
C THR A 136 -3.49 17.02 -12.06
N TRP A 137 -2.35 16.83 -12.74
CA TRP A 137 -1.22 17.76 -12.69
C TRP A 137 -1.27 18.84 -13.76
N LYS A 138 -1.91 18.58 -14.92
CA LYS A 138 -1.93 19.54 -16.03
C LYS A 138 -2.77 20.81 -15.77
N TRP A 139 -3.65 20.81 -14.77
CA TRP A 139 -4.54 21.93 -14.45
C TRP A 139 -4.21 22.61 -13.12
N ARG A 140 -3.10 22.26 -12.48
CA ARG A 140 -2.67 22.86 -11.21
C ARG A 140 -1.60 23.94 -11.38
N ASP A 141 -0.76 23.85 -12.41
CA ASP A 141 0.33 24.81 -12.59
C ASP A 141 -0.08 26.10 -13.33
N ASP A 142 -1.27 26.16 -13.96
CA ASP A 142 -1.70 27.30 -14.81
C ASP A 142 -2.67 28.31 -14.14
N GLU A 143 -3.10 28.11 -12.88
CA GLU A 143 -4.12 28.97 -12.23
C GLU A 143 -3.86 29.29 -10.73
N ASP A 144 -2.73 28.87 -10.16
CA ASP A 144 -2.29 29.32 -8.82
C ASP A 144 -1.56 30.71 -8.88
N GLU A 145 -1.46 31.34 -10.07
CA GLU A 145 -0.83 32.65 -10.33
C GLU A 145 -1.57 33.87 -9.73
N ASP A 146 -2.83 33.74 -9.31
CA ASP A 146 -3.63 34.85 -8.73
C ASP A 146 -3.11 35.37 -7.36
N ASN A 147 -1.99 34.85 -6.83
CA ASN A 147 -1.31 35.39 -5.64
C ASN A 147 -0.16 36.34 -6.02
N GLU A 148 -0.42 37.28 -6.94
CA GLU A 148 0.44 38.44 -7.13
C GLU A 148 0.28 39.37 -5.92
N TYR A 149 1.22 39.33 -4.97
CA TYR A 149 1.89 40.50 -4.36
C TYR A 149 2.91 40.07 -3.27
N GLU A 150 4.10 40.69 -3.35
CA GLU A 150 5.20 40.72 -2.36
C GLU A 150 6.01 39.44 -2.03
N GLY A 151 7.30 39.47 -2.40
CA GLY A 151 8.36 38.97 -1.51
C GLY A 151 9.02 37.61 -1.80
N ASP A 152 9.87 37.56 -2.83
CA ASP A 152 11.21 36.92 -2.84
C ASP A 152 11.44 35.54 -2.13
N GLU A 153 10.48 34.62 -2.16
CA GLU A 153 10.78 33.18 -2.13
C GLU A 153 9.73 32.38 -2.91
N ALA A 154 10.10 31.85 -4.08
CA ALA A 154 9.21 31.00 -4.87
C ALA A 154 8.72 29.81 -4.02
N THR A 155 7.41 29.75 -3.77
CA THR A 155 6.79 28.91 -2.72
C THR A 155 7.10 27.42 -2.91
N ARG A 156 8.12 26.93 -2.19
CA ARG A 156 8.60 25.56 -2.32
C ARG A 156 7.50 24.57 -1.95
N LYS A 157 6.98 23.83 -2.94
CA LYS A 157 5.95 22.79 -2.76
C LYS A 157 6.41 21.83 -1.64
N PRO A 158 5.67 21.70 -0.51
CA PRO A 158 6.18 21.01 0.68
C PRO A 158 6.35 19.51 0.43
N LEU A 159 7.51 18.98 0.78
CA LEU A 159 7.83 17.56 0.63
C LEU A 159 7.15 16.73 1.72
N SER A 160 6.49 15.65 1.30
CA SER A 160 5.94 14.61 2.17
C SER A 160 6.83 13.38 2.12
N TYR A 161 7.23 12.88 3.29
CA TYR A 161 8.05 11.70 3.43
C TYR A 161 7.17 10.49 3.77
N THR A 162 7.21 9.48 2.89
CA THR A 162 6.44 8.24 3.03
C THR A 162 7.40 7.06 3.15
N PRO A 163 7.04 5.97 3.86
CA PRO A 163 7.91 4.80 3.94
C PRO A 163 8.11 4.16 2.56
N ASP A 164 9.32 3.63 2.36
CA ASP A 164 9.71 2.83 1.18
C ASP A 164 8.93 1.50 1.11
N PHE A 165 9.07 0.76 0.00
CA PHE A 165 8.45 -0.55 -0.18
C PHE A 165 8.93 -1.59 0.85
N GLY A 166 8.08 -2.58 1.13
CA GLY A 166 8.30 -3.61 2.15
C GLY A 166 7.43 -3.46 3.39
N SER A 167 7.81 -4.15 4.46
CA SER A 167 7.07 -4.23 5.73
C SER A 167 7.67 -3.32 6.80
N HIS A 168 6.83 -2.47 7.39
CA HIS A 168 7.16 -1.52 8.46
C HIS A 168 6.26 -1.79 9.67
N TYR A 169 6.84 -1.78 10.87
CA TYR A 169 6.13 -2.09 12.10
C TYR A 169 5.89 -0.82 12.94
N PHE A 170 4.69 -0.67 13.49
CA PHE A 170 4.33 0.46 14.33
C PHE A 170 3.30 0.09 15.39
N PHE A 171 3.28 0.86 16.49
CA PHE A 171 2.26 0.71 17.53
C PHE A 171 1.10 1.68 17.28
N TYR A 172 -0.13 1.17 17.41
CA TYR A 172 -1.37 1.95 17.40
C TYR A 172 -2.30 1.42 18.49
N ARG A 173 -2.79 2.30 19.37
CA ARG A 173 -3.63 1.96 20.54
C ARG A 173 -3.09 0.77 21.37
N GLY A 174 -1.77 0.69 21.54
CA GLY A 174 -1.09 -0.38 22.27
C GLY A 174 -0.96 -1.73 21.54
N ARG A 175 -1.52 -1.88 20.33
CA ARG A 175 -1.33 -3.07 19.48
C ARG A 175 -0.22 -2.85 18.45
N LEU A 176 0.49 -3.91 18.09
CA LEU A 176 1.49 -3.91 17.01
C LEU A 176 0.79 -4.13 15.67
N LEU A 177 0.96 -3.18 14.75
CA LEU A 177 0.47 -3.23 13.39
C LEU A 177 1.66 -3.28 12.41
N THR A 178 1.46 -3.96 11.29
CA THR A 178 2.39 -4.05 10.18
C THR A 178 1.79 -3.33 8.98
N PHE A 179 2.47 -2.29 8.52
CA PHE A 179 2.21 -1.66 7.23
C PHE A 179 3.09 -2.32 6.17
N HIS A 180 2.49 -2.96 5.18
CA HIS A 180 3.21 -3.59 4.07
C HIS A 180 2.82 -2.91 2.74
N ARG A 181 3.81 -2.33 2.07
CA ARG A 181 3.67 -1.67 0.76
C ARG A 181 4.35 -2.51 -0.31
N SER A 182 3.57 -3.00 -1.27
CA SER A 182 4.06 -3.77 -2.41
C SER A 182 3.90 -2.99 -3.72
N GLN A 183 4.74 -3.29 -4.71
CA GLN A 183 4.64 -2.76 -6.07
C GLN A 183 4.44 -3.94 -7.02
N ASN A 184 3.29 -4.04 -7.68
CA ASN A 184 3.09 -5.05 -8.70
C ASN A 184 3.74 -4.58 -10.00
N ARG A 185 4.89 -5.20 -10.33
CA ARG A 185 5.75 -4.87 -11.47
C ARG A 185 5.48 -5.74 -12.71
N GLU A 186 4.54 -6.68 -12.65
CA GLU A 186 4.36 -7.71 -13.70
C GLU A 186 3.45 -7.32 -14.88
N GLN A 187 2.89 -6.10 -14.92
CA GLN A 187 2.15 -5.64 -16.11
C GLN A 187 3.05 -4.98 -17.15
N PHE A 188 3.47 -5.79 -18.14
CA PHE A 188 4.02 -5.30 -19.41
C PHE A 188 2.97 -4.47 -20.17
N GLY A 189 3.08 -3.14 -20.09
CA GLY A 189 2.26 -2.20 -20.85
C GLY A 189 2.31 -0.79 -20.26
N TYR A 190 1.77 0.20 -20.98
CA TYR A 190 1.76 1.60 -20.56
C TYR A 190 0.92 1.91 -19.29
N SER A 191 0.30 0.89 -18.68
CA SER A 191 -0.40 0.99 -17.39
C SER A 191 0.53 0.72 -16.20
N ARG A 192 1.27 1.77 -15.84
CA ARG A 192 1.83 2.11 -14.52
C ARG A 192 1.65 1.10 -13.38
N ASP A 193 2.79 0.69 -12.82
CA ASP A 193 3.06 0.39 -11.41
C ASP A 193 1.85 0.49 -10.47
N LYS A 194 1.16 -0.63 -10.28
CA LYS A 194 0.09 -0.74 -9.28
C LYS A 194 0.73 -0.97 -7.92
N GLU A 195 0.76 0.08 -7.11
CA GLU A 195 1.11 -0.06 -5.70
C GLU A 195 -0.09 -0.66 -4.94
N GLU A 196 0.17 -1.59 -4.04
CA GLU A 196 -0.83 -2.09 -3.10
C GLU A 196 -0.33 -1.85 -1.68
N ILE A 197 -1.20 -1.27 -0.85
CA ILE A 197 -0.97 -1.10 0.57
C ILE A 197 -1.79 -2.14 1.31
N SER A 198 -1.17 -2.85 2.25
CA SER A 198 -1.90 -3.64 3.23
C SER A 198 -1.46 -3.30 4.64
N ILE A 199 -2.43 -3.13 5.54
CA ILE A 199 -2.20 -2.98 6.97
C ILE A 199 -2.70 -4.25 7.63
N SER A 200 -1.83 -4.96 8.35
CA SER A 200 -2.22 -6.09 9.19
C SER A 200 -2.04 -5.78 10.68
N CYS A 201 -2.92 -6.36 11.51
CA CYS A 201 -2.88 -6.27 12.96
C CYS A 201 -2.76 -7.69 13.52
N PHE A 202 -1.97 -7.87 14.58
CA PHE A 202 -1.96 -9.12 15.32
C PHE A 202 -3.31 -9.29 16.05
N GLY A 203 -3.93 -10.46 15.91
CA GLY A 203 -5.26 -10.78 16.43
C GLY A 203 -6.34 -10.92 15.35
N ARG A 204 -7.40 -11.67 15.70
CA ARG A 204 -8.57 -11.95 14.83
C ARG A 204 -9.63 -10.84 14.81
N ASP A 205 -9.42 -9.77 15.55
CA ASP A 205 -10.36 -8.67 15.71
C ASP A 205 -9.98 -7.49 14.77
N PRO A 206 -10.77 -7.23 13.70
CA PRO A 206 -10.48 -6.18 12.74
C PRO A 206 -10.97 -4.79 13.18
N THR A 207 -11.58 -4.63 14.37
CA THR A 207 -12.10 -3.33 14.83
C THR A 207 -11.04 -2.24 14.82
N VAL A 208 -9.84 -2.53 15.35
CA VAL A 208 -8.72 -1.57 15.42
C VAL A 208 -8.26 -1.10 14.04
N LEU A 209 -8.32 -1.96 13.01
CA LEU A 209 -8.05 -1.54 11.62
C LEU A 209 -9.13 -0.59 11.11
N LYS A 210 -10.41 -0.88 11.39
CA LYS A 210 -11.54 0.00 11.01
C LYS A 210 -11.46 1.35 11.73
N GLU A 211 -11.10 1.36 13.02
CA GLU A 211 -10.88 2.58 13.79
C GLU A 211 -9.74 3.43 13.20
N LEU A 212 -8.63 2.81 12.81
CA LEU A 212 -7.51 3.50 12.15
C LEU A 212 -7.93 4.13 10.82
N LEU A 213 -8.72 3.41 9.99
CA LEU A 213 -9.23 3.96 8.73
C LEU A 213 -10.18 5.14 8.95
N ILE A 214 -11.03 5.09 9.98
CA ILE A 214 -11.92 6.19 10.37
C ILE A 214 -11.08 7.40 10.83
N GLU A 215 -10.09 7.20 11.70
CA GLU A 215 -9.19 8.27 12.16
C GLU A 215 -8.41 8.90 11.00
N ALA A 216 -7.87 8.08 10.09
CA ALA A 216 -7.15 8.54 8.90
C ALA A 216 -8.05 9.37 7.97
N ARG A 217 -9.29 8.91 7.73
CA ARG A 217 -10.31 9.66 6.97
C ARG A 217 -10.62 11.00 7.63
N ASP A 218 -10.89 11.00 8.93
CA ASP A 218 -11.34 12.21 9.64
C ASP A 218 -10.21 13.25 9.74
N LEU A 219 -8.95 12.82 9.92
CA LEU A 219 -7.77 13.69 9.84
C LEU A 219 -7.49 14.21 8.43
N TYR A 220 -7.80 13.42 7.39
CA TYR A 220 -7.71 13.87 6.00
C TYR A 220 -8.80 14.90 5.68
N LEU A 221 -10.06 14.63 6.04
CA LEU A 221 -11.18 15.54 5.83
C LEU A 221 -10.97 16.88 6.57
N LYS A 222 -10.37 16.86 7.77
CA LYS A 222 -9.99 18.08 8.50
C LYS A 222 -8.90 18.90 7.79
N ARG A 223 -8.02 18.29 7.00
CA ARG A 223 -7.03 19.00 6.15
C ARG A 223 -7.71 19.72 4.99
N ASP A 224 -8.74 19.10 4.43
CA ASP A 224 -9.41 19.56 3.20
C ASP A 224 -10.69 20.38 3.53
N GLU A 225 -11.08 20.52 4.81
CA GLU A 225 -12.26 21.29 5.27
C GLU A 225 -12.28 22.76 4.81
N HIS A 226 -11.11 23.37 4.66
CA HIS A 226 -10.95 24.75 4.19
C HIS A 226 -10.66 24.84 2.69
N LYS A 227 -10.86 23.76 1.92
CA LYS A 227 -10.55 23.70 0.49
C LYS A 227 -11.76 23.26 -0.33
N THR A 228 -12.12 24.08 -1.32
CA THR A 228 -13.15 23.73 -2.29
C THR A 228 -12.51 22.96 -3.43
N SER A 229 -12.84 21.67 -3.57
CA SER A 229 -12.37 20.87 -4.71
C SER A 229 -13.18 21.18 -5.96
N ILE A 230 -12.47 21.48 -7.05
CA ILE A 230 -13.02 21.89 -8.35
C ILE A 230 -12.75 20.78 -9.36
N TYR A 231 -13.83 20.35 -10.02
CA TYR A 231 -13.85 19.36 -11.08
C TYR A 231 -14.24 20.04 -12.39
N ARG A 232 -13.62 19.64 -13.51
CA ARG A 232 -13.98 20.11 -14.86
C ARG A 232 -14.46 18.89 -15.67
N GLY A 233 -15.54 19.05 -16.42
CA GLY A 233 -16.00 18.02 -17.36
C GLY A 233 -14.99 17.90 -18.50
N THR A 234 -14.56 16.67 -18.83
CA THR A 234 -13.61 16.44 -19.91
C THR A 234 -13.89 15.13 -20.65
N THR A 235 -13.60 15.12 -21.94
CA THR A 235 -13.69 13.93 -22.81
C THR A 235 -12.27 13.46 -23.14
N LYS A 236 -11.92 12.23 -22.75
CA LYS A 236 -10.53 11.72 -22.85
C LYS A 236 -10.22 11.18 -24.25
N GLY A 237 -10.14 12.08 -25.23
CA GLY A 237 -9.92 11.71 -26.63
C GLY A 237 -11.16 11.12 -27.30
N ALA A 238 -11.02 10.70 -28.56
CA ALA A 238 -12.15 10.42 -29.46
C ALA A 238 -13.00 9.17 -29.14
N SER A 239 -12.61 8.35 -28.15
CA SER A 239 -13.24 7.05 -27.87
C SER A 239 -13.45 6.74 -26.38
N ALA A 240 -13.22 7.70 -25.49
CA ALA A 240 -13.42 7.51 -24.06
C ALA A 240 -14.66 8.26 -23.56
N GLU A 241 -15.38 7.64 -22.63
CA GLU A 241 -16.51 8.25 -21.94
C GLU A 241 -16.11 9.57 -21.26
N PRO A 242 -16.97 10.60 -21.30
CA PRO A 242 -16.73 11.83 -20.57
C PRO A 242 -16.74 11.53 -19.07
N SER A 243 -15.82 12.15 -18.34
CA SER A 243 -15.68 11.92 -16.90
C SER A 243 -15.30 13.21 -16.17
N TRP A 244 -15.74 13.32 -14.93
CA TRP A 244 -15.34 14.45 -14.08
C TRP A 244 -13.90 14.34 -13.61
N GLN A 245 -13.05 15.26 -14.09
CA GLN A 245 -11.66 15.34 -13.67
C GLN A 245 -11.47 16.38 -12.58
N ARG A 246 -10.90 15.99 -11.43
CA ARG A 246 -10.43 16.94 -10.40
C ARG A 246 -9.29 17.78 -11.00
N CYS A 247 -9.52 19.08 -11.17
CA CYS A 247 -8.51 20.00 -11.72
C CYS A 247 -7.67 20.62 -10.61
N MET A 248 -8.32 21.16 -9.58
CA MET A 248 -7.67 21.94 -8.53
C MET A 248 -8.45 21.89 -7.21
N ALA A 249 -7.85 22.39 -6.14
CA ALA A 249 -8.50 22.58 -4.86
C ALA A 249 -8.07 23.93 -4.27
N ARG A 250 -8.85 24.98 -4.57
CA ARG A 250 -8.60 26.34 -4.06
C ARG A 250 -9.02 26.45 -2.60
N THR A 251 -8.38 27.33 -1.82
CA THR A 251 -8.84 27.65 -0.47
C THR A 251 -10.23 28.27 -0.52
N SER A 252 -11.10 27.91 0.43
CA SER A 252 -12.47 28.41 0.48
C SER A 252 -12.47 29.91 0.80
N ARG A 253 -12.65 30.75 -0.21
CA ARG A 253 -12.80 32.20 -0.05
C ARG A 253 -13.99 32.49 0.89
N PRO A 254 -13.78 33.15 2.05
CA PRO A 254 -14.87 33.42 2.97
C PRO A 254 -15.88 34.38 2.30
N PHE A 255 -17.17 34.01 2.35
CA PHE A 255 -18.24 34.69 1.63
C PHE A 255 -18.36 36.18 2.01
N SER A 256 -17.89 36.59 3.19
CA SER A 256 -17.74 37.99 3.60
C SER A 256 -16.95 38.83 2.59
N THR A 257 -15.87 38.29 2.00
CA THR A 257 -14.96 38.99 1.06
C THR A 257 -15.54 39.19 -0.35
N VAL A 258 -16.73 38.67 -0.64
CA VAL A 258 -17.42 38.96 -1.91
C VAL A 258 -18.28 40.22 -1.72
N ILE A 259 -17.92 41.28 -2.43
CA ILE A 259 -18.60 42.57 -2.40
C ILE A 259 -19.84 42.48 -3.28
N LEU A 260 -21.02 42.48 -2.66
CA LEU A 260 -22.34 42.46 -3.28
C LEU A 260 -23.31 43.21 -2.36
N ASN A 261 -24.44 43.69 -2.89
CA ASN A 261 -25.52 44.24 -2.09
C ASN A 261 -25.92 43.25 -0.97
N GLU A 262 -25.86 43.69 0.28
CA GLU A 262 -26.11 42.83 1.44
C GLU A 262 -27.47 42.12 1.41
N LYS A 263 -28.50 42.76 0.83
CA LYS A 263 -29.83 42.16 0.75
C LYS A 263 -29.80 40.94 -0.17
N VAL A 264 -29.34 41.11 -1.41
CA VAL A 264 -29.17 40.03 -2.40
C VAL A 264 -28.27 38.91 -1.85
N LYS A 265 -27.24 39.29 -1.08
CA LYS A 265 -26.32 38.37 -0.43
C LYS A 265 -26.98 37.52 0.66
N LYS A 266 -27.86 38.10 1.48
CA LYS A 266 -28.65 37.40 2.52
C LYS A 266 -29.72 36.53 1.87
N ASP A 267 -30.52 37.11 0.97
CA ASP A 267 -31.58 36.41 0.23
C ASP A 267 -31.05 35.13 -0.46
N LEU A 268 -29.84 35.17 -1.04
CA LEU A 268 -29.18 34.00 -1.65
C LEU A 268 -28.71 32.95 -0.62
N ILE A 269 -28.15 33.36 0.53
CA ILE A 269 -27.76 32.42 1.59
C ILE A 269 -28.99 31.71 2.15
N ASP A 270 -30.05 32.48 2.43
CA ASP A 270 -31.27 31.97 3.06
C ASP A 270 -31.99 30.98 2.13
N ASP A 271 -32.08 31.29 0.83
CA ASP A 271 -32.65 30.39 -0.19
C ASP A 271 -31.88 29.07 -0.33
N VAL A 272 -30.54 29.12 -0.36
CA VAL A 272 -29.70 27.91 -0.44
C VAL A 272 -29.79 27.12 0.87
N THR A 273 -29.90 27.79 2.02
CA THR A 273 -30.03 27.15 3.33
C THR A 273 -31.36 26.40 3.46
N ASP A 274 -32.48 27.03 3.08
CA ASP A 274 -33.80 26.38 3.01
C ASP A 274 -33.80 25.20 2.01
N TYR A 275 -33.23 25.39 0.82
CA TYR A 275 -33.14 24.30 -0.18
C TYR A 275 -32.34 23.08 0.34
N LEU A 276 -31.30 23.31 1.14
CA LEU A 276 -30.46 22.25 1.71
C LEU A 276 -31.08 21.53 2.92
N ASP A 277 -32.17 22.06 3.50
CA ASP A 277 -32.88 21.46 4.64
C ASP A 277 -33.48 20.07 4.25
N PRO A 278 -33.24 19.02 5.05
CA PRO A 278 -33.96 17.75 4.95
C PRO A 278 -35.50 17.87 4.87
N ALA A 279 -36.11 18.88 5.50
CA ALA A 279 -37.55 19.15 5.42
C ALA A 279 -37.97 19.55 4.00
N THR A 280 -37.25 20.49 3.38
CA THR A 280 -37.50 20.95 2.00
C THR A 280 -37.28 19.81 1.00
N ARG A 281 -36.29 18.95 1.21
CA ARG A 281 -36.13 17.73 0.39
C ARG A 281 -37.36 16.79 0.47
N ARG A 282 -37.96 16.61 1.65
CA ARG A 282 -39.20 15.84 1.80
C ARG A 282 -40.39 16.53 1.11
N TRP A 283 -40.46 17.86 1.21
CA TRP A 283 -41.51 18.66 0.55
C TRP A 283 -41.53 18.48 -0.98
N TYR A 284 -40.34 18.44 -1.61
CA TYR A 284 -40.17 18.16 -3.05
C TYR A 284 -40.58 16.72 -3.39
N SER A 285 -40.08 15.74 -2.62
CA SER A 285 -40.38 14.32 -2.83
C SER A 285 -41.86 14.01 -2.74
N ASN A 286 -42.57 14.58 -1.75
CA ASN A 286 -44.00 14.38 -1.53
C ASN A 286 -44.87 14.97 -2.66
N ARG A 287 -44.32 15.85 -3.51
CA ARG A 287 -45.00 16.46 -4.66
C ARG A 287 -44.56 15.90 -6.00
N GLY A 288 -43.65 14.92 -6.02
CA GLY A 288 -43.05 14.40 -7.25
C GLY A 288 -42.19 15.42 -8.02
N ILE A 289 -41.82 16.54 -7.39
CA ILE A 289 -41.02 17.59 -8.04
C ILE A 289 -39.54 17.18 -8.00
N PRO A 290 -38.82 17.15 -9.14
CA PRO A 290 -37.39 16.88 -9.14
C PRO A 290 -36.63 17.86 -8.24
N TYR A 291 -35.92 17.33 -7.23
CA TYR A 291 -35.16 18.12 -6.27
C TYR A 291 -33.89 18.70 -6.91
N ARG A 292 -34.07 19.83 -7.60
CA ARG A 292 -33.07 20.63 -8.31
C ARG A 292 -33.36 22.11 -8.09
N ARG A 293 -32.31 22.93 -7.97
CA ARG A 293 -32.36 24.40 -7.82
C ARG A 293 -31.36 25.00 -8.81
N GLY A 294 -31.76 26.03 -9.53
CA GLY A 294 -30.92 26.74 -10.49
C GLY A 294 -30.89 28.23 -10.18
N TYR A 295 -29.72 28.85 -10.35
CA TYR A 295 -29.50 30.27 -10.11
C TYR A 295 -28.90 30.90 -11.37
N LEU A 296 -29.46 32.03 -11.80
CA LEU A 296 -28.94 32.82 -12.92
C LEU A 296 -28.27 34.09 -12.39
N LEU A 297 -26.94 34.15 -12.45
CA LEU A 297 -26.16 35.33 -12.12
C LEU A 297 -25.88 36.11 -13.41
N HIS A 298 -26.46 37.29 -13.57
CA HIS A 298 -26.26 38.14 -14.76
C HIS A 298 -25.70 39.52 -14.39
N GLY A 299 -25.07 40.19 -15.37
CA GLY A 299 -24.44 41.50 -15.21
C GLY A 299 -23.14 41.63 -16.01
N PRO A 300 -22.53 42.83 -16.07
CA PRO A 300 -21.31 43.09 -16.83
C PRO A 300 -20.15 42.10 -16.55
N PRO A 301 -19.20 41.89 -17.48
CA PRO A 301 -17.98 41.14 -17.18
C PRO A 301 -17.19 41.80 -16.03
N GLY A 302 -16.39 41.01 -15.31
CA GLY A 302 -15.60 41.49 -14.16
C GLY A 302 -16.38 41.68 -12.84
N THR A 303 -17.71 41.60 -12.82
CA THR A 303 -18.52 41.79 -11.59
C THR A 303 -18.48 40.63 -10.58
N GLY A 304 -17.44 39.79 -10.60
CA GLY A 304 -17.22 38.73 -9.60
C GLY A 304 -18.22 37.57 -9.58
N LYS A 305 -19.00 37.34 -10.65
CA LYS A 305 -20.04 36.28 -10.70
C LYS A 305 -19.49 34.88 -10.44
N SER A 306 -18.43 34.47 -11.15
CA SER A 306 -17.77 33.18 -10.90
C SER A 306 -17.08 33.14 -9.53
N SER A 307 -16.55 34.27 -9.04
CA SER A 307 -16.02 34.38 -7.67
C SER A 307 -17.10 34.19 -6.60
N LEU A 308 -18.34 34.64 -6.85
CA LEU A 308 -19.49 34.45 -5.97
C LEU A 308 -19.90 32.98 -5.91
N SER A 309 -19.95 32.26 -7.04
CA SER A 309 -20.29 30.82 -7.06
C SER A 309 -19.21 29.97 -6.38
N LEU A 310 -17.92 30.31 -6.58
CA LEU A 310 -16.78 29.73 -5.86
C LEU A 310 -16.90 29.91 -4.34
N ALA A 311 -17.19 31.12 -3.88
CA ALA A 311 -17.34 31.44 -2.46
C ALA A 311 -18.59 30.80 -1.84
N LEU A 312 -19.71 30.73 -2.58
CA LEU A 312 -20.96 30.09 -2.15
C LEU A 312 -20.76 28.60 -1.91
N ALA A 313 -20.13 27.89 -2.86
CA ALA A 313 -19.84 26.47 -2.71
C ALA A 313 -18.85 26.20 -1.57
N GLY A 314 -17.86 27.06 -1.35
CA GLY A 314 -16.96 27.00 -0.19
C GLY A 314 -17.69 27.18 1.13
N PHE A 315 -18.59 28.17 1.23
CA PHE A 315 -19.41 28.43 2.42
C PHE A 315 -20.26 27.21 2.83
N PHE A 316 -20.89 26.54 1.87
CA PHE A 316 -21.68 25.32 2.09
C PHE A 316 -20.87 24.01 2.03
N LYS A 317 -19.53 24.07 1.94
CA LYS A 317 -18.61 22.92 1.84
C LYS A 317 -18.98 21.92 0.72
N MET A 318 -19.43 22.43 -0.43
CA MET A 318 -19.81 21.63 -1.61
C MET A 318 -18.69 21.56 -2.65
N ARG A 319 -18.57 20.42 -3.34
CA ARG A 319 -17.67 20.27 -4.51
C ARG A 319 -18.24 21.03 -5.71
N ILE A 320 -17.38 21.73 -6.46
CA ILE A 320 -17.76 22.49 -7.67
C ILE A 320 -17.45 21.67 -8.92
N TYR A 321 -18.38 21.68 -9.87
CA TYR A 321 -18.30 21.01 -11.16
C TYR A 321 -18.49 22.03 -12.27
N ILE A 322 -17.41 22.38 -12.97
CA ILE A 322 -17.41 23.40 -14.03
C ILE A 322 -17.58 22.72 -15.40
N VAL A 323 -18.55 23.18 -16.18
CA VAL A 323 -18.73 22.83 -17.59
C VAL A 323 -18.73 24.10 -18.41
N SER A 324 -17.85 24.15 -19.42
CA SER A 324 -17.86 25.21 -20.42
C SER A 324 -18.71 24.76 -21.61
N LEU A 325 -19.82 25.46 -21.84
CA LEU A 325 -20.75 25.17 -22.93
C LEU A 325 -20.19 25.55 -24.31
N SER A 326 -19.15 26.39 -24.34
CA SER A 326 -18.42 26.77 -25.56
C SER A 326 -17.35 25.76 -26.00
N SER A 327 -17.07 24.72 -25.21
CA SER A 327 -16.13 23.67 -25.61
C SER A 327 -16.72 22.77 -26.71
N ILE A 328 -15.94 22.49 -27.75
CA ILE A 328 -16.34 21.68 -28.92
C ILE A 328 -16.62 20.19 -28.58
N THR A 329 -16.55 19.83 -27.30
CA THR A 329 -16.82 18.51 -26.73
C THR A 329 -18.18 18.41 -26.01
N ALA A 330 -18.94 19.50 -25.90
CA ALA A 330 -20.22 19.54 -25.19
C ALA A 330 -21.43 19.08 -26.05
N ASN A 331 -21.41 17.83 -26.53
CA ASN A 331 -22.61 17.22 -27.14
C ASN A 331 -23.69 16.97 -26.07
N GLU A 332 -24.96 16.89 -26.49
CA GLU A 332 -26.09 16.61 -25.58
C GLU A 332 -25.90 15.30 -24.80
N GLU A 333 -25.48 14.23 -25.48
CA GLU A 333 -25.15 12.93 -24.87
C GLU A 333 -24.01 13.05 -23.83
N THR A 334 -22.99 13.85 -24.13
CA THR A 334 -21.85 14.12 -23.25
C THR A 334 -22.28 14.91 -22.02
N LEU A 335 -23.18 15.88 -22.18
CA LEU A 335 -23.73 16.64 -21.08
C LEU A 335 -24.63 15.76 -20.20
N ALA A 336 -25.52 14.96 -20.80
CA ALA A 336 -26.41 14.05 -20.09
C ALA A 336 -25.64 13.01 -19.26
N THR A 337 -24.58 12.43 -19.82
CA THR A 337 -23.70 11.48 -19.10
C THR A 337 -22.93 12.15 -17.96
N LEU A 338 -22.36 13.35 -18.16
CA LEU A 338 -21.73 14.12 -17.09
C LEU A 338 -22.73 14.44 -15.95
N PHE A 339 -23.96 14.87 -16.27
CA PHE A 339 -24.99 15.12 -15.26
C PHE A 339 -25.45 13.86 -14.52
N ALA A 340 -25.36 12.68 -15.15
CA ALA A 340 -25.67 11.39 -14.52
C ALA A 340 -24.56 10.92 -13.54
N GLU A 341 -23.30 11.26 -13.81
CA GLU A 341 -22.15 10.92 -12.94
C GLU A 341 -22.04 11.82 -11.68
N LEU A 342 -22.81 12.91 -11.59
CA LEU A 342 -22.70 13.89 -10.50
C LEU A 342 -23.03 13.29 -9.11
N PRO A 343 -22.19 13.54 -8.08
CA PRO A 343 -22.45 13.07 -6.74
C PRO A 343 -23.55 13.88 -6.04
N ARG A 344 -24.14 13.30 -5.00
CA ARG A 344 -25.10 13.99 -4.12
C ARG A 344 -24.41 15.17 -3.40
N ARG A 345 -25.08 16.34 -3.35
CA ARG A 345 -24.56 17.61 -2.79
C ARG A 345 -23.34 18.17 -3.54
N CYS A 346 -23.56 18.58 -4.78
CA CYS A 346 -22.60 19.29 -5.62
C CYS A 346 -23.17 20.64 -6.10
N VAL A 347 -22.30 21.57 -6.48
CA VAL A 347 -22.66 22.77 -7.25
C VAL A 347 -22.15 22.58 -8.67
N VAL A 348 -23.04 22.70 -9.66
CA VAL A 348 -22.65 22.74 -11.07
C VAL A 348 -22.59 24.20 -11.51
N LEU A 349 -21.46 24.60 -12.07
CA LEU A 349 -21.25 25.89 -12.69
C LEU A 349 -21.24 25.68 -14.21
N LEU A 350 -22.18 26.33 -14.89
CA LEU A 350 -22.23 26.40 -16.35
C LEU A 350 -21.72 27.78 -16.76
N GLU A 351 -20.65 27.83 -17.55
CA GLU A 351 -20.05 29.06 -18.12
C GLU A 351 -20.13 29.06 -19.65
#